data_AF-X6EN62-F1
#
_entry.id   AF-X6EN62-F1
#
_cell.length_a   1.000
_cell.length_b   1.000
_cell.length_c   1.000
_cell.angle_alpha   90.00
_cell.angle_beta   90.00
_cell.angle_gamma   90.00
#
_symmetry.space_group_name_H-M   'P 1'
#
loop_
_entity.id
_entity.type
_entity.pdbx_description
1 polymer ?
#
loop_
_entity_poly.entity_id
_entity_poly.type
_entity_poly.pdbx_seq_one_letter_code
_entity_poly.pdbx_strand_id
1 'polypeptide(L)'
;MVVGSYSDMVEELAAIRARVAMGDMSPLSKYVIAGPDAEKLMDTLIPRDIKKLQVGQIYYAPWCDENGHVVGDGLVFRMDETTFPVSAEQSQNIGDGAKQCATIATVMGSAGGISSRSAQGSLQSVLVERRCRRVRQRVPGRHWPLMRRSPR
;
A
#
# COMPACT_ATOMS: atom_id res chain seq x y z
N MET A 1 -4.03 0.26 -19.51
CA MET A 1 -3.91 1.68 -19.90
C MET A 1 -4.26 2.50 -18.67
N VAL A 2 -3.32 3.32 -18.19
CA VAL A 2 -3.57 4.27 -17.09
C VAL A 2 -3.83 5.63 -17.72
N VAL A 3 -4.87 6.33 -17.26
CA VAL A 3 -5.19 7.66 -17.77
C VAL A 3 -4.13 8.64 -17.26
N GLY A 4 -3.49 9.38 -18.18
CA GLY A 4 -2.46 10.36 -17.82
C GLY A 4 -3.03 11.68 -17.27
N SER A 5 -4.19 12.12 -17.78
CA SER A 5 -4.93 13.29 -17.31
C SER A 5 -6.40 13.14 -17.71
N TYR A 6 -7.33 13.58 -16.86
CA TYR A 6 -8.75 13.67 -17.17
C TYR A 6 -9.14 15.07 -17.68
N SER A 7 -8.39 16.10 -17.28
CA SER A 7 -8.58 17.50 -17.69
C SER A 7 -7.24 18.17 -17.99
N ASP A 8 -7.13 19.48 -17.75
CA ASP A 8 -5.85 20.19 -17.82
C ASP A 8 -4.97 19.90 -16.58
N MET A 9 -3.66 19.75 -16.78
CA MET A 9 -2.73 19.41 -15.69
C MET A 9 -2.63 20.51 -14.63
N VAL A 10 -2.76 21.78 -15.03
CA VAL A 10 -2.76 22.91 -14.08
C VAL A 10 -4.00 22.85 -13.20
N GLU A 11 -5.15 22.49 -13.78
CA GLU A 11 -6.39 22.32 -13.03
C GLU A 11 -6.29 21.14 -12.03
N GLU A 12 -5.77 20.00 -12.47
CA GLU A 12 -5.59 18.83 -11.58
C GLU A 12 -4.61 19.12 -10.44
N LEU A 13 -3.50 19.83 -10.74
CA LEU A 13 -2.54 20.27 -9.73
C LEU A 13 -3.18 21.27 -8.75
N ALA A 14 -3.98 22.22 -9.26
CA ALA A 14 -4.72 23.16 -8.42
C ALA A 14 -5.71 22.43 -7.51
N ALA A 15 -6.37 21.37 -8.00
CA ALA A 15 -7.26 20.54 -7.21
C ALA A 15 -6.51 19.80 -6.07
N ILE A 16 -5.32 19.25 -6.32
CA ILE A 16 -4.48 18.66 -5.27
C ILE A 16 -4.14 19.69 -4.19
N ARG A 17 -3.70 20.89 -4.60
CA ARG A 17 -3.21 21.93 -3.68
C ARG A 17 -4.32 22.60 -2.87
N ALA A 18 -5.48 22.83 -3.49
CA ALA A 18 -6.56 23.62 -2.87
C ALA A 18 -7.76 22.78 -2.40
N ARG A 19 -7.93 21.54 -2.89
CA ARG A 19 -9.12 20.71 -2.66
C ARG A 19 -8.75 19.24 -2.44
N VAL A 20 -9.23 18.35 -3.33
CA VAL A 20 -8.90 16.92 -3.37
C VAL A 20 -8.80 16.50 -4.83
N ALA A 21 -7.78 15.73 -5.17
CA ALA A 21 -7.72 14.95 -6.39
C ALA A 21 -7.75 13.44 -6.07
N MET A 22 -8.33 12.66 -6.97
CA MET A 22 -8.46 11.21 -6.85
C MET A 22 -7.59 10.54 -7.92
N GLY A 23 -6.69 9.67 -7.51
CA GLY A 23 -5.86 8.88 -8.42
C GLY A 23 -6.26 7.41 -8.43
N ASP A 24 -6.27 6.76 -9.60
CA ASP A 24 -6.38 5.32 -9.69
C ASP A 24 -5.02 4.65 -9.51
N MET A 25 -4.86 3.94 -8.40
CA MET A 25 -3.64 3.21 -8.04
C MET A 25 -3.80 1.70 -8.27
N SER A 26 -4.93 1.27 -8.86
CA SER A 26 -5.19 -0.13 -9.21
C SER A 26 -4.09 -0.76 -10.08
N PRO A 27 -3.39 -0.03 -10.98
CA PRO A 27 -2.30 -0.57 -11.77
C PRO A 27 -1.06 -1.02 -10.97
N LEU A 28 -0.83 -0.50 -9.77
CA LEU A 28 0.30 -0.94 -8.94
C LEU A 28 0.22 -2.45 -8.67
N SER A 29 1.35 -3.14 -8.61
CA SER A 29 1.35 -4.55 -8.22
C SER A 29 1.06 -4.68 -6.72
N LYS A 30 0.22 -5.66 -6.34
CA LYS A 30 -0.03 -6.01 -4.94
C LYS A 30 0.38 -7.46 -4.69
N TYR A 31 1.16 -7.66 -3.65
CA TYR A 31 1.60 -8.98 -3.20
C TYR A 31 1.21 -9.16 -1.75
N VAL A 32 1.02 -10.40 -1.34
CA VAL A 32 0.90 -10.77 0.07
C VAL A 32 2.02 -11.75 0.36
N ILE A 33 2.94 -11.34 1.23
CA ILE A 33 3.98 -12.20 1.77
C ILE A 33 3.49 -12.69 3.12
N ALA A 34 3.22 -13.99 3.23
CA ALA A 34 2.61 -14.56 4.41
C ALA A 34 3.24 -15.91 4.82
N GLY A 35 3.23 -16.18 6.12
CA GLY A 35 3.74 -17.42 6.71
C GLY A 35 4.59 -17.18 7.95
N PRO A 36 4.98 -18.25 8.66
CA PRO A 36 5.71 -18.14 9.93
C PRO A 36 7.06 -17.41 9.78
N ASP A 37 7.70 -17.50 8.62
CA ASP A 37 8.99 -16.87 8.33
C ASP A 37 8.88 -15.61 7.45
N ALA A 38 7.66 -15.05 7.28
CA ALA A 38 7.44 -13.87 6.47
C ALA A 38 8.22 -12.64 6.97
N GLU A 39 8.33 -12.45 8.29
CA GLU A 39 9.13 -11.36 8.85
C GLU A 39 10.61 -11.48 8.47
N LYS A 40 11.18 -12.69 8.55
CA LYS A 40 12.58 -12.93 8.17
C LYS A 40 12.81 -12.67 6.69
N LEU A 41 11.91 -13.14 5.83
CA LEU A 41 11.98 -12.87 4.40
C LEU A 41 11.91 -11.35 4.15
N MET A 42 10.99 -10.64 4.78
CA MET A 42 10.90 -9.19 4.62
C MET A 42 12.17 -8.45 5.07
N ASP A 43 12.79 -8.87 6.18
CA ASP A 43 14.05 -8.28 6.68
C ASP A 43 15.21 -8.44 5.66
N THR A 44 15.14 -9.43 4.78
CA THR A 44 16.12 -9.61 3.69
C THR A 44 15.78 -8.83 2.41
N LEU A 45 14.50 -8.53 2.18
CA LEU A 45 14.04 -7.90 0.94
C LEU A 45 14.14 -6.37 0.95
N ILE A 46 14.15 -5.76 2.13
CA ILE A 46 14.18 -4.31 2.27
C ILE A 46 15.33 -3.88 3.18
N PRO A 47 15.94 -2.70 2.96
CA PRO A 47 17.05 -2.22 3.78
C PRO A 47 16.58 -1.65 5.14
N ARG A 48 15.27 -1.59 5.39
CA ARG A 48 14.74 -1.17 6.70
C ARG A 48 14.52 -2.38 7.60
N ASP A 49 14.91 -2.21 8.86
CA ASP A 49 14.59 -3.11 9.97
C ASP A 49 13.07 -3.33 10.09
N ILE A 50 12.61 -4.50 9.63
CA ILE A 50 11.18 -4.82 9.58
C ILE A 50 10.61 -5.08 10.98
N LYS A 51 11.45 -5.46 11.95
CA LYS A 51 11.01 -5.79 13.31
C LYS A 51 10.48 -4.57 14.05
N LYS A 52 10.90 -3.37 13.64
CA LYS A 52 10.39 -2.09 14.13
C LYS A 52 9.02 -1.72 13.57
N LEU A 53 8.58 -2.35 12.48
CA LEU A 53 7.24 -2.15 11.94
C LEU A 53 6.22 -2.87 12.82
N GLN A 54 5.37 -2.14 13.53
CA GLN A 54 4.34 -2.74 14.39
C GLN A 54 3.10 -3.13 13.60
N VAL A 55 2.31 -4.07 14.14
CA VAL A 55 1.02 -4.45 13.54
C VAL A 55 0.12 -3.21 13.40
N GLY A 56 -0.49 -3.06 12.21
CA GLY A 56 -1.31 -1.91 11.84
C GLY A 56 -0.53 -0.72 11.30
N GLN A 57 0.80 -0.79 11.22
CA GLN A 57 1.62 0.25 10.62
C GLN A 57 1.97 -0.03 9.16
N ILE A 58 2.46 1.01 8.50
CA ILE A 58 2.88 1.00 7.10
C ILE A 58 4.26 1.63 6.98
N TYR A 59 5.01 1.15 6.00
CA TYR A 59 6.39 1.47 5.76
C TYR A 59 6.59 1.76 4.27
N TYR A 60 7.08 2.96 3.93
CA TYR A 60 7.64 3.22 2.60
C TYR A 60 9.04 2.62 2.52
N ALA A 61 9.27 1.62 1.68
CA ALA A 61 10.53 0.88 1.63
C ALA A 61 11.08 0.83 0.19
N PRO A 62 12.35 1.19 -0.03
CA PRO A 62 13.04 0.81 -1.26
C PRO A 62 13.46 -0.67 -1.20
N TRP A 63 13.79 -1.22 -2.35
CA TRP A 63 14.55 -2.46 -2.50
C TRP A 63 15.81 -2.17 -3.32
N CYS A 64 16.90 -2.82 -2.96
CA CYS A 64 18.21 -2.60 -3.56
C CYS A 64 18.73 -3.88 -4.22
N ASP A 65 19.58 -3.71 -5.23
CA ASP A 65 20.40 -4.80 -5.76
C ASP A 65 21.56 -5.16 -4.82
N GLU A 66 22.36 -6.15 -5.22
CA GLU A 66 23.55 -6.62 -4.47
C GLU A 66 24.62 -5.55 -4.29
N ASN A 67 24.63 -4.51 -5.13
CA ASN A 67 25.55 -3.38 -5.03
C ASN A 67 24.99 -2.24 -4.16
N GLY A 68 23.77 -2.39 -3.64
CA GLY A 68 23.09 -1.39 -2.83
C GLY A 68 22.37 -0.31 -3.65
N HIS A 69 22.27 -0.44 -4.97
CA HIS A 69 21.53 0.51 -5.79
C HIS A 69 20.03 0.28 -5.68
N VAL A 70 19.26 1.35 -5.55
CA VAL A 70 17.79 1.27 -5.52
C VAL A 70 17.30 0.77 -6.89
N VAL A 71 16.70 -0.42 -6.89
CA VAL A 71 16.06 -1.00 -8.07
C VAL A 71 14.56 -0.82 -8.03
N GLY A 72 14.02 -0.38 -6.90
CA GLY A 72 12.64 0.05 -6.81
C GLY A 72 12.13 0.36 -5.42
N ASP A 73 10.83 0.60 -5.30
CA ASP A 73 10.20 0.92 -4.04
C ASP A 73 8.71 0.57 -3.94
N GLY A 74 8.21 0.65 -2.71
CA GLY A 74 6.80 0.47 -2.44
C GLY A 74 6.40 0.67 -0.99
N LEU A 75 5.19 0.22 -0.69
CA LEU A 75 4.58 0.28 0.63
C LEU A 75 4.44 -1.13 1.20
N VAL A 76 5.03 -1.35 2.37
CA VAL A 76 4.91 -2.57 3.17
C VAL A 76 3.96 -2.31 4.31
N PHE A 77 2.90 -3.12 4.40
CA PHE A 77 1.92 -3.08 5.47
C PHE A 77 2.18 -4.27 6.40
N ARG A 78 2.09 -4.09 7.72
CA ARG A 78 2.08 -5.21 8.67
C ARG A 78 0.66 -5.42 9.19
N MET A 79 -0.02 -6.42 8.66
CA MET A 79 -1.43 -6.69 9.02
C MET A 79 -1.55 -7.49 10.32
N ASP A 80 -0.63 -8.41 10.53
CA ASP A 80 -0.48 -9.23 11.73
C ASP A 80 0.99 -9.65 11.89
N GLU A 81 1.28 -10.64 12.75
CA GLU A 81 2.64 -11.11 13.01
C GLU A 81 3.32 -11.75 11.80
N THR A 82 2.53 -12.29 10.86
CA THR A 82 2.98 -13.18 9.79
C THR A 82 2.52 -12.77 8.40
N THR A 83 1.81 -11.65 8.26
CA THR A 83 1.20 -11.23 6.98
C THR A 83 1.61 -9.81 6.62
N PHE A 84 2.31 -9.69 5.49
CA PHE A 84 2.85 -8.45 4.96
C PHE A 84 2.35 -8.19 3.53
N PRO A 85 1.24 -7.47 3.37
CA PRO A 85 0.86 -6.94 2.06
C PRO A 85 1.89 -5.91 1.59
N VAL A 86 2.24 -5.98 0.30
CA VAL A 86 3.17 -5.07 -0.35
C VAL A 86 2.52 -4.50 -1.60
N SER A 87 2.55 -3.17 -1.74
CA SER A 87 2.17 -2.48 -2.96
C SER A 87 3.42 -1.89 -3.60
N ALA A 88 3.69 -2.24 -4.85
CA ALA A 88 4.93 -1.92 -5.56
C ALA A 88 4.65 -1.38 -6.96
N GLU A 89 5.62 -0.66 -7.54
CA GLU A 89 5.59 -0.37 -8.98
C GLU A 89 5.60 -1.68 -9.78
N GLN A 90 4.81 -1.73 -10.86
CA GLN A 90 4.61 -2.94 -11.66
C GLN A 90 5.89 -3.42 -12.38
N SER A 91 6.85 -2.53 -12.61
CA SER A 91 8.12 -2.82 -13.29
C SER A 91 9.18 -3.42 -12.33
N GLN A 92 8.99 -3.29 -11.02
CA GLN A 92 9.99 -3.59 -10.00
C GLN A 92 9.46 -4.68 -9.07
N ASN A 93 9.60 -5.93 -9.52
CA ASN A 93 8.95 -7.10 -8.93
C ASN A 93 9.64 -7.57 -7.64
N ILE A 94 9.47 -6.84 -6.53
CA ILE A 94 9.78 -7.40 -5.19
C ILE A 94 9.13 -8.77 -5.00
N GLY A 95 7.93 -8.99 -5.58
CA GLY A 95 7.27 -10.29 -5.54
C GLY A 95 8.04 -11.40 -6.25
N ASP A 96 8.82 -11.10 -7.28
CA ASP A 96 9.63 -12.11 -7.98
C ASP A 96 10.93 -12.39 -7.24
N GLY A 97 11.59 -11.35 -6.71
CA GLY A 97 12.72 -11.53 -5.77
C GLY A 97 12.29 -12.32 -4.52
N ALA A 98 11.13 -11.99 -3.97
CA ALA A 98 10.53 -12.72 -2.85
C ALA A 98 10.26 -14.18 -3.20
N LYS A 99 9.72 -14.49 -4.40
CA LYS A 99 9.54 -15.90 -4.84
C LYS A 99 10.85 -16.65 -4.99
N GLN A 100 11.92 -15.98 -5.43
CA GLN A 100 13.24 -16.58 -5.59
C GLN A 100 13.90 -16.89 -4.24
N CYS A 101 13.68 -16.03 -3.24
CA CYS A 101 14.14 -16.23 -1.86
C CYS A 101 13.16 -17.07 -1.02
N ALA A 102 11.92 -17.25 -1.48
CA ALA A 102 10.86 -17.97 -0.79
C ALA A 102 11.05 -19.49 -0.88
N THR A 103 12.03 -20.01 -0.15
CA THR A 103 12.03 -21.43 0.25
C THR A 103 11.18 -21.65 1.52
N ILE A 104 10.73 -20.57 2.18
CA ILE A 104 10.27 -20.57 3.59
C ILE A 104 8.96 -19.79 3.83
N ALA A 105 8.47 -18.98 2.88
CA ALA A 105 7.22 -18.21 3.03
C ALA A 105 6.37 -18.22 1.75
N THR A 106 5.06 -18.08 1.89
CA THR A 106 4.14 -18.05 0.75
C THR A 106 4.04 -16.64 0.20
N VAL A 107 4.45 -16.45 -1.05
CA VAL A 107 4.26 -15.19 -1.78
C VAL A 107 3.07 -15.35 -2.72
N MET A 108 1.92 -14.79 -2.34
CA MET A 108 0.74 -14.75 -3.19
C MET A 108 0.77 -13.45 -4.00
N GLY A 109 0.91 -13.56 -5.31
CA GLY A 109 0.64 -12.44 -6.22
C GLY A 109 -0.86 -12.17 -6.27
N SER A 110 -1.29 -10.94 -6.03
CA SER A 110 -2.68 -10.55 -6.31
C SER A 110 -2.80 -10.31 -7.82
N ALA A 111 -3.07 -11.37 -8.57
CA ALA A 111 -3.57 -11.23 -9.94
C ALA A 111 -5.08 -10.89 -9.86
N GLY A 112 -5.41 -9.60 -9.94
CA GLY A 112 -6.74 -9.15 -10.39
C GLY A 112 -7.83 -8.81 -9.36
N GLY A 113 -7.62 -8.97 -8.05
CA GLY A 113 -8.69 -8.81 -7.04
C GLY A 113 -8.75 -7.47 -6.29
N ILE A 114 -7.64 -6.72 -6.22
CA ILE A 114 -7.52 -5.55 -5.33
C ILE A 114 -7.39 -4.27 -6.16
N SER A 115 -8.44 -3.45 -6.16
CA SER A 115 -8.43 -2.08 -6.69
C SER A 115 -8.12 -1.09 -5.58
N SER A 116 -7.24 -0.12 -5.86
CA SER A 116 -6.82 0.91 -4.92
C SER A 116 -6.95 2.29 -5.53
N ARG A 117 -7.39 3.27 -4.73
CA ARG A 117 -7.52 4.67 -5.13
C ARG A 117 -6.86 5.57 -4.09
N SER A 118 -6.15 6.60 -4.53
CA SER A 118 -5.66 7.65 -3.66
C SER A 118 -6.64 8.82 -3.61
N ALA A 119 -6.67 9.52 -2.49
CA ALA A 119 -7.30 10.83 -2.35
C ALA A 119 -6.24 11.75 -1.77
N GLN A 120 -5.89 12.84 -2.47
CA GLN A 120 -4.79 13.73 -2.10
C GLN A 120 -5.27 15.17 -2.08
N GLY A 121 -4.91 15.92 -1.03
CA GLY A 121 -5.17 17.35 -0.92
C GLY A 121 -5.72 17.78 0.43
N SER A 122 -5.88 19.09 0.63
CA SER A 122 -6.27 19.70 1.91
C SER A 122 -7.63 19.20 2.44
N LEU A 123 -8.55 18.83 1.55
CA LEU A 123 -9.90 18.38 1.90
C LEU A 123 -10.07 16.85 1.89
N GLN A 124 -8.98 16.09 1.72
CA GLN A 124 -9.01 14.62 1.55
C GLN A 124 -9.69 13.91 2.71
N SER A 125 -9.40 14.32 3.95
CA SER A 125 -9.99 13.72 5.16
C SER A 125 -11.50 13.93 5.21
N VAL A 126 -11.98 15.14 4.86
CA VAL A 126 -13.41 15.47 4.82
C VAL A 126 -14.14 14.61 3.78
N LEU A 127 -13.55 14.43 2.58
CA LEU A 127 -14.11 13.58 1.54
C LEU A 127 -14.21 12.11 2.00
N VAL A 128 -13.12 11.58 2.54
CA VAL A 128 -13.04 10.19 3.03
C VAL A 128 -14.03 9.97 4.17
N GLU A 129 -14.12 10.88 5.14
CA GLU A 129 -15.08 10.79 6.25
C GLU A 129 -16.53 10.80 5.76
N ARG A 130 -16.88 11.68 4.82
CA ARG A 130 -18.22 11.69 4.20
C ARG A 130 -18.54 10.39 3.47
N ARG A 131 -17.54 9.77 2.82
CA ARG A 131 -17.71 8.47 2.18
C ARG A 131 -17.90 7.35 3.22
N CYS A 132 -17.08 7.31 4.27
CA CYS A 132 -17.20 6.33 5.35
C CYS A 132 -18.56 6.39 6.04
N ARG A 133 -19.09 7.59 6.34
CA ARG A 133 -20.43 7.77 6.92
C ARG A 133 -21.53 7.19 6.01
N ARG A 134 -21.47 7.46 4.70
CA ARG A 134 -22.42 6.89 3.73
C ARG A 134 -22.35 5.37 3.64
N VAL A 135 -21.16 4.78 3.70
CA VAL A 135 -20.99 3.32 3.70
C VAL A 135 -21.59 2.70 4.96
N ARG A 136 -21.38 3.31 6.13
CA ARG A 136 -21.92 2.83 7.41
C ARG A 136 -23.45 2.83 7.43
N GLN A 137 -24.09 3.81 6.80
CA GLN A 137 -25.56 3.85 6.67
C GLN A 137 -26.09 2.74 5.76
N ARG A 138 -25.34 2.34 4.73
CA ARG A 138 -25.74 1.29 3.77
C ARG A 138 -25.49 -0.13 4.28
N VAL A 139 -24.53 -0.31 5.18
CA VAL A 139 -24.14 -1.64 5.71
C VAL A 139 -24.20 -1.59 7.24
N PRO A 140 -25.39 -1.81 7.83
CA PRO A 140 -25.56 -1.88 9.28
C PRO A 140 -24.67 -2.98 9.88
N GLY A 141 -24.02 -2.71 11.01
CA GLY A 141 -23.13 -3.68 11.69
C GLY A 141 -21.67 -3.68 11.22
N ARG A 142 -21.31 -2.92 10.17
CA ARG A 142 -19.89 -2.80 9.76
C ARG A 142 -19.11 -1.97 10.79
N HIS A 143 -18.29 -2.67 11.57
CA HIS A 143 -17.45 -2.12 12.63
C HIS A 143 -15.97 -2.16 12.19
N TRP A 144 -15.21 -1.11 12.54
CA TRP A 144 -13.77 -0.99 12.20
C TRP A 144 -12.91 -1.05 13.48
N PRO A 145 -12.69 -2.25 14.06
CA PRO A 145 -12.10 -2.42 15.40
C PRO A 145 -10.72 -1.78 15.54
N LEU A 146 -9.93 -1.83 14.48
CA LEU A 146 -8.51 -1.50 14.47
C LEU A 146 -8.23 -0.04 14.09
N MET A 147 -9.24 0.77 13.74
CA MET A 147 -9.06 2.17 13.36
C MET A 147 -9.79 3.10 14.33
N ARG A 148 -9.18 3.27 15.51
CA ARG A 148 -9.51 4.39 16.40
C ARG A 148 -8.65 5.58 15.98
N ARG A 149 -9.22 6.79 15.96
CA ARG A 149 -8.39 8.00 15.89
C ARG A 149 -7.38 7.91 17.04
N SER A 150 -6.09 8.06 16.75
CA SER A 150 -5.16 8.27 17.85
C SER A 150 -5.63 9.52 18.60
N PRO A 151 -5.63 9.50 19.94
CA PRO A 151 -5.65 10.77 20.66
C PRO A 151 -4.45 11.56 20.14
N ARG A 152 -4.71 12.78 19.66
CA ARG A 152 -3.62 13.71 19.31
C ARG A 152 -2.97 14.19 20.58
#